data_AF-A0A1A0IT01-F1
#
_entry.id   AF-A0A1A0IT01-F1
#
_cell.length_a   1.000
_cell.length_b   1.000
_cell.length_c   1.000
_cell.angle_alpha   90.00
_cell.angle_beta   90.00
_cell.angle_gamma   90.00
#
_symmetry.space_group_name_H-M   'P 1'
#
loop_
_entity.id
_entity.type
_entity.pdbx_description
1 polymer ?
#
loop_
_entity_poly.entity_id
_entity_poly.type
_entity_poly.pdbx_seq_one_letter_code
_entity_poly.pdbx_strand_id
1 'polypeptide(L)'
;MLTAEVASFDIAAAAGWYSTVAGLLAGFALLAVLLPLDQDTRDDDAEAAGASGVIVFTSAFFSLLILAFSYAILSGRSNGPVAAHEQQLNGAAFGLASLLLLLGLREVLRL
;
A
#
# COMPACT_ATOMS: atom_id res chain seq x y z
N MET A 1 -20.43 -0.14 40.77
CA MET A 1 -20.55 0.60 39.51
C MET A 1 -19.17 0.56 38.85
N LEU A 2 -18.88 -0.51 38.10
CA LEU A 2 -17.63 -0.62 37.34
C LEU A 2 -17.79 0.25 36.09
N THR A 3 -17.15 1.41 36.06
CA THR A 3 -16.90 2.11 34.82
C THR A 3 -15.94 1.24 34.03
N ALA A 4 -16.45 0.48 33.06
CA ALA A 4 -15.61 -0.12 32.05
C ALA A 4 -14.85 1.02 31.37
N GLU A 5 -13.54 1.12 31.61
CA GLU A 5 -12.68 1.93 30.76
C GLU A 5 -12.91 1.44 29.33
N VAL A 6 -13.57 2.26 28.52
CA VAL A 6 -13.57 2.07 27.09
C VAL A 6 -12.11 2.25 26.69
N ALA A 7 -11.40 1.15 26.46
CA ALA A 7 -10.02 1.17 26.01
C ALA A 7 -9.94 2.11 24.80
N SER A 8 -9.33 3.28 24.98
CA SER A 8 -9.22 4.26 23.93
C SER A 8 -8.30 3.69 22.86
N PHE A 9 -8.81 3.55 21.64
CA PHE A 9 -8.02 3.04 20.52
C PHE A 9 -6.80 3.93 20.27
N ASP A 10 -5.62 3.33 20.21
CA ASP A 10 -4.37 4.04 19.99
C ASP A 10 -4.06 4.18 18.50
N ILE A 11 -4.41 5.34 17.94
CA ILE A 11 -4.23 5.65 16.52
C ILE A 11 -2.75 5.75 16.18
N ALA A 12 -1.94 6.32 17.07
CA ALA A 12 -0.50 6.48 16.85
C ALA A 12 0.20 5.13 16.70
N ALA A 13 -0.07 4.19 17.62
CA ALA A 13 0.46 2.83 17.53
C ALA A 13 -0.01 2.12 16.25
N ALA A 14 -1.31 2.19 15.93
CA ALA A 14 -1.86 1.59 14.72
C ALA A 14 -1.22 2.16 13.45
N ALA A 15 -1.06 3.49 13.36
CA ALA A 15 -0.42 4.15 12.24
C ALA A 15 1.03 3.67 12.06
N GLY A 16 1.79 3.44 13.13
CA GLY A 16 3.14 2.86 13.03
C GLY A 16 3.17 1.48 12.36
N TRP A 17 2.23 0.61 12.71
CA TRP A 17 2.08 -0.70 12.07
C TRP A 17 1.71 -0.56 10.59
N TYR A 18 0.74 0.29 10.26
CA TYR A 18 0.33 0.52 8.87
C TYR A 18 1.44 1.14 8.02
N SER A 19 2.26 2.03 8.59
CA SER A 19 3.44 2.58 7.92
C SER A 19 4.42 1.48 7.51
N THR A 20 4.72 0.58 8.45
CA THR A 20 5.65 -0.54 8.23
C THR A 20 5.12 -1.48 7.14
N VAL A 21 3.84 -1.86 7.22
CA VAL A 21 3.21 -2.74 6.22
C VAL A 21 3.16 -2.07 4.84
N ALA A 22 2.77 -0.79 4.78
CA ALA A 22 2.74 -0.03 3.52
C ALA A 22 4.13 0.03 2.88
N GLY A 23 5.18 0.29 3.66
CA GLY A 23 6.57 0.29 3.16
C GLY A 23 7.01 -1.07 2.63
N LEU A 24 6.69 -2.15 3.33
CA LEU A 24 7.00 -3.52 2.89
C LEU A 24 6.27 -3.88 1.59
N LEU A 25 4.98 -3.56 1.50
CA LEU A 25 4.19 -3.77 0.28
C LEU A 25 4.69 -2.91 -0.89
N ALA A 26 5.13 -1.67 -0.64
CA ALA A 26 5.77 -0.84 -1.65
C ALA A 26 7.04 -1.52 -2.18
N GLY A 27 7.88 -2.09 -1.29
CA GLY A 27 9.06 -2.86 -1.70
C GLY A 27 8.71 -4.01 -2.65
N PHE A 28 7.65 -4.78 -2.33
CA PHE A 28 7.17 -5.84 -3.23
C PHE A 28 6.62 -5.30 -4.56
N ALA A 29 5.89 -4.19 -4.54
CA ALA A 29 5.41 -3.54 -5.76
C ALA A 29 6.58 -3.15 -6.68
N LEU A 30 7.65 -2.59 -6.11
CA LEU A 30 8.84 -2.22 -6.86
C LEU A 30 9.56 -3.44 -7.43
N LEU A 31 9.70 -4.50 -6.64
CA LEU A 31 10.28 -5.75 -7.12
C LEU A 31 9.47 -6.32 -8.31
N ALA A 32 8.14 -6.27 -8.23
CA ALA A 32 7.24 -6.71 -9.29
C ALA A 32 7.39 -5.89 -10.59
N VAL A 33 7.74 -4.60 -10.50
CA VAL A 33 8.08 -3.78 -11.68
C VAL A 33 9.38 -4.24 -12.34
N LEU A 34 10.36 -4.70 -11.56
CA LEU A 34 11.66 -5.14 -12.08
C LEU A 34 11.62 -6.52 -12.76
N LEU A 35 10.67 -7.38 -12.37
CA LEU A 35 10.53 -8.75 -12.88
C LEU A 35 10.39 -8.81 -14.41
N PRO A 36 9.46 -8.08 -15.06
CA PRO A 36 9.35 -8.06 -16.53
C PRO A 36 10.55 -7.39 -17.23
N LEU A 37 11.25 -6.46 -16.57
CA LEU A 37 12.40 -5.77 -17.16
C LEU A 37 13.63 -6.68 -17.30
N ASP A 38 13.69 -7.77 -16.55
CA ASP A 38 14.78 -8.76 -16.60
C ASP A 38 14.59 -9.80 -17.71
N GLN A 39 13.39 -9.89 -18.31
CA GLN A 39 13.06 -10.90 -19.32
C GLN A 39 13.37 -10.39 -20.73
N ASP A 40 14.42 -10.93 -21.35
CA ASP A 40 14.89 -10.60 -22.71
C ASP A 40 14.06 -11.25 -23.84
N THR A 41 12.82 -11.69 -23.56
CA THR A 41 12.04 -12.53 -24.47
C THR A 41 10.98 -11.74 -25.24
N ARG A 42 11.29 -11.54 -26.53
CA ARG A 42 10.47 -10.96 -27.59
C ARG A 42 9.26 -11.84 -27.90
N ASP A 43 8.13 -11.60 -27.23
CA ASP A 43 6.82 -12.07 -27.65
C ASP A 43 5.84 -10.88 -27.52
N ASP A 44 5.43 -10.32 -28.66
CA ASP A 44 4.77 -9.01 -28.74
C ASP A 44 3.45 -8.95 -27.93
N ASP A 45 2.77 -10.09 -27.77
CA ASP A 45 1.54 -10.22 -26.96
C ASP A 45 1.83 -10.30 -25.45
N ALA A 46 2.96 -10.91 -25.06
CA ALA A 46 3.43 -10.94 -23.67
C ALA A 46 3.99 -9.56 -23.24
N GLU A 47 4.57 -8.82 -24.17
CA GLU A 47 5.10 -7.47 -23.94
C GLU A 47 3.99 -6.47 -23.60
N ALA A 48 2.84 -6.52 -24.30
CA ALA A 48 1.71 -5.64 -24.04
C ALA A 48 1.05 -5.89 -22.66
N ALA A 49 0.88 -7.16 -22.28
CA ALA A 49 0.33 -7.54 -20.97
C ALA A 49 1.33 -7.23 -19.83
N GLY A 50 2.63 -7.45 -20.05
CA GLY A 50 3.70 -7.04 -19.14
C GLY A 50 3.73 -5.53 -18.89
N ALA A 51 3.60 -4.72 -19.96
CA ALA A 51 3.57 -3.26 -19.86
C ALA A 51 2.36 -2.75 -19.03
N SER A 52 1.19 -3.37 -19.18
CA SER A 52 0.00 -3.04 -18.38
C SER A 52 0.23 -3.33 -16.89
N GLY A 53 0.78 -4.52 -16.57
CA GLY A 53 1.13 -4.90 -15.20
C GLY A 53 2.13 -3.95 -14.55
N VAL A 54 3.17 -3.53 -15.29
CA VAL A 54 4.18 -2.57 -14.83
C VAL A 54 3.56 -1.22 -14.44
N ILE A 55 2.63 -0.69 -15.24
CA ILE A 55 1.94 0.57 -14.94
C ILE A 55 1.14 0.44 -13.64
N VAL A 56 0.42 -0.67 -13.47
CA VAL A 56 -0.40 -0.91 -12.26
C VAL A 56 0.48 -1.06 -11.02
N PHE A 57 1.58 -1.82 -11.09
CA PHE A 57 2.51 -1.98 -9.97
C PHE A 57 3.25 -0.69 -9.64
N THR A 58 3.61 0.12 -10.64
CA THR A 58 4.21 1.45 -10.41
C THR A 58 3.23 2.37 -9.69
N SER A 59 1.95 2.35 -10.09
CA SER A 59 0.89 3.12 -9.44
C SER A 59 0.68 2.67 -7.99
N ALA A 60 0.70 1.35 -7.75
CA ALA A 60 0.61 0.79 -6.41
C ALA A 60 1.83 1.17 -5.55
N PHE A 61 3.04 1.10 -6.12
CA PHE A 61 4.30 1.44 -5.44
C PHE A 61 4.28 2.86 -4.89
N PHE A 62 4.03 3.86 -5.75
CA PHE A 62 4.02 5.26 -5.31
C PHE A 62 2.89 5.54 -4.31
N SER A 63 1.72 4.93 -4.51
CA SER A 63 0.61 5.06 -3.57
C SER A 63 0.99 4.52 -2.18
N LEU A 64 1.54 3.32 -2.11
CA LEU A 64 1.97 2.69 -0.86
C LEU A 64 3.13 3.43 -0.21
N LEU A 65 4.06 3.97 -0.99
CA LEU A 65 5.17 4.77 -0.49
C LEU A 65 4.67 6.07 0.18
N ILE A 66 3.77 6.79 -0.48
CA ILE A 66 3.13 7.99 0.09
C ILE A 66 2.38 7.62 1.37
N LEU A 67 1.62 6.52 1.36
CA LEU A 67 0.91 6.05 2.55
C LEU A 67 1.86 5.68 3.69
N ALA A 68 2.99 5.04 3.40
CA ALA A 68 3.99 4.71 4.41
C ALA A 68 4.48 5.96 5.13
N PHE A 69 4.75 7.05 4.39
CA PHE A 69 5.12 8.33 4.98
C PHE A 69 3.97 8.99 5.74
N SER A 70 2.75 9.00 5.17
CA SER A 70 1.57 9.58 5.85
C SER A 70 1.29 8.89 7.18
N TYR A 71 1.37 7.57 7.22
CA TYR A 71 1.20 6.80 8.45
C TYR A 71 2.37 6.98 9.43
N ALA A 72 3.61 7.11 8.95
CA ALA A 72 4.75 7.42 9.81
C ALA A 72 4.57 8.78 10.51
N ILE A 73 4.13 9.80 9.77
CA ILE A 73 3.82 11.13 10.32
C ILE A 73 2.69 11.01 11.35
N LEU A 74 1.63 10.29 11.03
CA LEU A 74 0.49 10.10 11.93
C LEU A 74 0.88 9.36 13.21
N SER A 75 1.81 8.40 13.13
CA SER A 75 2.33 7.66 14.29
C SER A 75 3.08 8.54 15.30
N GLY A 76 3.63 9.68 14.85
CA GLY A 76 4.32 10.65 15.71
C GLY A 76 3.40 11.69 16.36
N ARG A 77 2.08 11.65 16.10
CA ARG A 77 1.12 12.66 16.57
C ARG A 77 0.31 12.16 17.77
N SER A 78 -0.15 13.08 18.59
CA SER A 78 -1.10 12.78 19.68
C SER A 78 -2.47 12.39 19.13
N ASN A 79 -3.11 11.42 19.79
CA ASN A 79 -4.47 10.99 19.45
C ASN A 79 -5.47 12.16 19.53
N GLY A 80 -6.35 12.27 18.54
CA GLY A 80 -7.33 13.35 18.45
C GLY A 80 -8.28 13.20 17.25
N PRO A 81 -9.33 14.02 17.16
CA PRO A 81 -10.36 13.88 16.11
C PRO A 81 -9.81 14.06 14.69
N VAL A 82 -8.82 14.96 14.51
CA VAL A 82 -8.14 15.14 13.21
C VAL A 82 -7.35 13.90 12.83
N ALA A 83 -6.59 13.33 13.78
CA ALA A 83 -5.82 12.11 13.56
C ALA A 83 -6.73 10.91 13.23
N ALA A 84 -7.91 10.81 13.87
CA ALA A 84 -8.89 9.77 13.57
C ALA A 84 -9.45 9.89 12.14
N HIS A 85 -9.72 11.11 11.68
CA HIS A 85 -10.17 11.35 10.31
C HIS A 85 -9.07 11.03 9.28
N GLU A 86 -7.83 11.47 9.53
CA GLU A 86 -6.67 11.13 8.70
C GLU A 86 -6.45 9.61 8.63
N GLN A 87 -6.58 8.90 9.76
CA GLN A 87 -6.49 7.44 9.83
C GLN A 87 -7.54 6.76 8.94
N GLN A 88 -8.77 7.26 8.94
CA GLN A 88 -9.85 6.73 8.12
C GLN A 88 -9.58 6.94 6.63
N LEU A 89 -9.15 8.14 6.24
CA LEU A 89 -8.85 8.47 4.84
C LEU A 89 -7.66 7.65 4.33
N ASN A 90 -6.58 7.57 5.10
CA ASN A 90 -5.41 6.76 4.77
C ASN A 90 -5.78 5.27 4.69
N GLY A 91 -6.69 4.79 5.53
CA GLY A 91 -7.18 3.42 5.48
C GLY A 91 -7.91 3.08 4.19
N ALA A 92 -8.77 3.99 3.71
CA ALA A 92 -9.44 3.81 2.41
C ALA A 92 -8.43 3.80 1.25
N ALA A 93 -7.45 4.72 1.27
CA ALA A 93 -6.39 4.76 0.28
C ALA A 93 -5.52 3.49 0.32
N PHE A 94 -5.28 2.93 1.51
CA PHE A 94 -4.52 1.69 1.69
C PHE A 94 -5.25 0.50 1.07
N GLY A 95 -6.57 0.43 1.26
CA GLY A 95 -7.41 -0.56 0.60
C GLY A 95 -7.33 -0.48 -0.92
N LEU A 96 -7.42 0.73 -1.50
CA LEU A 96 -7.29 0.94 -2.95
C LEU A 96 -5.90 0.54 -3.47
N ALA A 97 -4.83 0.93 -2.77
CA ALA A 97 -3.48 0.55 -3.14
C ALA A 97 -3.25 -0.97 -3.08
N SER A 98 -3.89 -1.64 -2.11
CA SER A 98 -3.90 -3.11 -2.01
C SER A 98 -4.65 -3.77 -3.18
N LEU A 99 -5.75 -3.18 -3.64
CA LEU A 99 -6.45 -3.66 -4.83
C LEU A 99 -5.61 -3.49 -6.10
N LEU A 100 -4.87 -2.39 -6.23
CA LEU A 100 -3.92 -2.19 -7.33
C LEU A 100 -2.82 -3.25 -7.32
N LEU A 101 -2.27 -3.60 -6.16
CA LEU A 101 -1.32 -4.71 -6.03
C LEU A 101 -1.90 -6.03 -6.54
N LEU A 102 -3.12 -6.37 -6.11
CA LEU A 102 -3.79 -7.59 -6.54
C LEU A 102 -4.10 -7.58 -8.04
N LEU A 103 -4.46 -6.42 -8.59
CA LEU A 103 -4.68 -6.25 -10.02
C LEU A 103 -3.38 -6.44 -10.82
N GLY A 104 -2.28 -5.82 -10.39
CA GLY A 104 -0.97 -6.00 -11.01
C GLY A 104 -0.52 -7.46 -10.95
N LEU A 105 -0.72 -8.12 -9.80
CA LEU A 105 -0.39 -9.54 -9.63
C LEU A 105 -1.21 -10.44 -10.57
N ARG A 106 -2.50 -10.13 -10.75
CA ARG A 106 -3.36 -10.84 -11.69
C ARG A 106 -2.86 -10.70 -13.13
N GLU A 107 -2.38 -9.54 -13.55
CA GLU A 107 -1.81 -9.36 -14.89
C GLU A 107 -0.53 -10.19 -15.07
N VAL A 108 0.34 -10.26 -14.05
CA VAL A 108 1.54 -11.11 -14.11
C VAL A 108 1.20 -12.60 -14.12
N LEU A 109 0.20 -13.06 -13.36
CA LEU A 109 -0.21 -14.47 -13.33
C LEU A 109 -0.97 -14.93 -14.59
N ARG A 110 -1.31 -14.00 -15.49
CA ARG A 110 -1.97 -14.28 -16.77
C ARG A 110 -1.00 -14.38 -17.94
N LEU A 111 0.23 -13.92 -17.76
CA LEU A 111 1.36 -14.18 -18.65
C LEU A 111 1.78 -15.66 -18.53
#